data_AF-A0A9W4I7A9-F1
#
_entry.id   AF-A0A9W4I7A9-F1
#
_cell.length_a   1.000
_cell.length_b   1.000
_cell.length_c   1.000
_cell.angle_alpha   90.00
_cell.angle_beta   90.00
_cell.angle_gamma   90.00
#
_symmetry.space_group_name_H-M   'P 1'
#
loop_
_entity.id
_entity.type
_entity.pdbx_description
1 polymer ?
#
loop_
_entity_poly.entity_id
_entity_poly.type
_entity_poly.pdbx_seq_one_letter_code
_entity_poly.pdbx_strand_id
1 'polypeptide(L)'
;MTIQFPIMSLDYFHPTPAKQFITLSKNPRVTSKEINSLFHQLKPLQPDDLIGEWDGHILITDHPFEKVLEELNWFGNTFDTTDDVAPLIVGRNGERTCYEDWGRASVS
;
A
#
# COMPACT_ATOMS: atom_id res chain seq x y z
N MET A 1 -36.84 -3.29 35.69
CA MET A 1 -35.40 -3.23 35.33
C MET A 1 -35.32 -2.56 33.97
N THR A 2 -34.91 -1.29 33.91
CA THR A 2 -34.87 -0.52 32.67
C THR A 2 -33.49 -0.68 32.06
N ILE A 3 -33.39 -1.40 30.93
CA ILE A 3 -32.12 -1.54 30.21
C ILE A 3 -31.94 -0.26 29.40
N GLN A 4 -30.92 0.52 29.72
CA GLN A 4 -30.57 1.75 29.03
C GLN A 4 -29.47 1.42 28.03
N PHE A 5 -29.81 1.43 26.73
CA PHE A 5 -28.80 1.31 25.68
C PHE A 5 -28.07 2.64 25.54
N PRO A 6 -26.73 2.67 25.49
CA PRO A 6 -26.01 3.89 25.18
C PRO A 6 -26.42 4.35 23.78
N ILE A 7 -26.71 5.65 23.63
CA ILE A 7 -26.88 6.27 22.33
C ILE A 7 -25.48 6.29 21.69
N MET A 8 -25.20 5.30 20.85
CA MET A 8 -23.96 5.28 20.07
C MET A 8 -24.11 6.27 18.91
N SER A 9 -23.10 7.12 18.70
CA SER A 9 -23.05 7.98 17.51
C SER A 9 -23.11 7.10 16.26
N LEU A 10 -23.76 7.58 15.19
CA LEU A 10 -23.75 6.87 13.91
C LEU A 10 -22.31 6.62 13.40
N ASP A 11 -21.37 7.46 13.83
CA ASP A 11 -19.95 7.35 13.49
C ASP A 11 -19.29 6.04 13.97
N TYR A 12 -19.88 5.38 14.98
CA TYR A 12 -19.41 4.09 15.50
C TYR A 12 -19.42 2.98 14.44
N PHE A 13 -20.22 3.14 13.39
CA PHE A 13 -20.37 2.17 12.31
C PHE A 13 -19.52 2.49 11.08
N HIS A 14 -18.73 3.57 11.09
CA HIS A 14 -17.85 3.86 9.97
C HIS A 14 -16.65 2.90 9.95
N PRO A 15 -16.30 2.34 8.77
CA PRO A 15 -15.07 1.57 8.64
C PRO A 15 -13.87 2.47 8.97
N THR A 16 -12.94 1.95 9.76
CA THR A 16 -11.65 2.62 10.01
C THR A 16 -10.96 3.00 8.69
N PRO A 17 -10.13 4.06 8.66
CA PRO A 17 -9.37 4.44 7.46
C PRO A 17 -8.64 3.27 6.78
N ALA A 18 -8.03 2.37 7.55
CA ALA A 18 -7.38 1.17 7.00
C ALA A 18 -8.35 0.24 6.25
N LYS A 19 -9.55 0.00 6.79
CA LYS A 19 -10.60 -0.80 6.13
C LYS A 19 -11.14 -0.13 4.86
N GLN A 20 -11.26 1.20 4.87
CA GLN A 20 -11.60 1.96 3.68
C GLN A 20 -10.49 1.82 2.62
N PHE A 21 -9.23 1.90 3.02
CA PHE A 21 -8.08 1.81 2.12
C PHE A 21 -8.01 0.42 1.46
N ILE A 22 -8.19 -0.65 2.24
CA ILE A 22 -8.29 -2.02 1.72
C ILE A 22 -9.48 -2.17 0.76
N THR A 23 -10.57 -1.42 0.95
CA THR A 23 -11.71 -1.48 0.02
C THR A 23 -11.37 -0.85 -1.33
N LEU A 24 -10.49 0.16 -1.38
CA LEU A 24 -10.01 0.73 -2.65
C LEU A 24 -9.26 -0.30 -3.49
N SER A 25 -8.57 -1.28 -2.89
CA SER A 25 -7.90 -2.33 -3.68
C SER A 25 -8.86 -3.22 -4.47
N LYS A 26 -10.16 -3.23 -4.13
CA LYS A 26 -11.20 -3.97 -4.87
C LYS A 26 -11.72 -3.23 -6.09
N ASN A 27 -11.55 -1.90 -6.14
CA ASN A 27 -11.87 -1.09 -7.31
C ASN A 27 -10.66 -0.20 -7.62
N PRO A 28 -9.77 -0.64 -8.53
CA PRO A 28 -8.47 -0.04 -8.67
C PRO A 28 -8.52 1.40 -9.18
N ARG A 29 -9.60 1.86 -9.82
CA ARG A 29 -9.69 3.23 -10.33
C ARG A 29 -10.17 4.19 -9.25
N VAL A 30 -9.29 5.09 -8.81
CA VAL A 30 -9.53 6.09 -7.77
C VAL A 30 -8.91 7.42 -8.16
N THR A 31 -9.47 8.55 -7.71
CA THR A 31 -8.81 9.84 -7.97
C THR A 31 -7.64 10.04 -7.01
N SER A 32 -6.58 10.74 -7.44
CA SER A 32 -5.44 11.09 -6.59
C SER A 32 -5.88 11.85 -5.33
N LYS A 33 -6.94 12.67 -5.43
CA LYS A 33 -7.48 13.43 -4.30
C LYS A 33 -8.10 12.52 -3.23
N GLU A 34 -8.91 11.54 -3.64
CA GLU A 34 -9.57 10.60 -2.73
C GLU A 34 -8.55 9.76 -1.97
N ILE A 35 -7.59 9.16 -2.69
CA ILE A 35 -6.56 8.35 -2.04
C ILE A 35 -5.67 9.17 -1.12
N ASN A 36 -5.28 10.38 -1.53
CA ASN A 36 -4.45 11.24 -0.69
C ASN A 36 -5.18 11.64 0.61
N SER A 37 -6.49 11.93 0.52
CA SER A 37 -7.31 12.30 1.69
C SER A 37 -7.46 11.15 2.68
N LEU A 38 -7.54 9.92 2.17
CA LEU A 38 -7.64 8.71 3.00
C LEU A 38 -6.29 8.32 3.61
N PHE A 39 -5.20 8.41 2.82
CA PHE A 39 -3.85 8.08 3.26
C PHE A 39 -3.43 8.92 4.48
N HIS A 40 -3.75 10.21 4.51
CA HIS A 40 -3.46 11.11 5.64
C HIS A 40 -4.16 10.73 6.96
N GLN A 41 -5.12 9.80 6.92
CA GLN A 41 -5.84 9.32 8.12
C GLN A 41 -5.28 7.99 8.64
N LEU A 42 -4.34 7.37 7.94
CA LEU A 42 -3.70 6.13 8.37
C LEU A 42 -2.70 6.40 9.50
N LYS A 43 -2.53 5.41 10.38
CA LYS A 43 -1.49 5.48 11.41
C LYS A 43 -0.12 5.29 10.76
N PRO A 44 0.92 6.00 11.21
CA PRO A 44 2.28 5.74 10.78
C PRO A 44 2.75 4.38 11.28
N LEU A 45 3.79 3.86 10.64
CA LEU A 45 4.55 2.67 11.03
C LEU A 45 6.00 3.07 11.31
N GLN A 46 6.72 2.24 12.07
CA GLN A 46 8.17 2.36 12.21
C GLN A 46 8.88 1.67 11.04
N PRO A 47 10.10 2.09 10.66
CA PRO A 47 10.87 1.43 9.59
C PRO A 47 11.01 -0.09 9.79
N ASP A 48 11.21 -0.53 11.04
CA ASP A 48 11.34 -1.95 11.39
C ASP A 48 10.06 -2.76 11.12
N ASP A 49 8.89 -2.11 11.07
CA ASP A 49 7.62 -2.77 10.76
C ASP A 49 7.52 -3.15 9.26
N LEU A 50 8.40 -2.62 8.40
CA LEU A 50 8.40 -2.87 6.96
C LEU A 50 9.24 -4.09 6.54
N ILE A 51 10.07 -4.64 7.43
CA ILE A 51 10.98 -5.75 7.10
C ILE A 51 10.18 -6.97 6.62
N GLY A 52 10.54 -7.49 5.44
CA GLY A 52 9.88 -8.61 4.78
C GLY A 52 9.54 -8.37 3.30
N GLU A 53 8.80 -9.33 2.74
CA GLU A 53 8.34 -9.30 1.35
C GLU A 53 6.90 -8.77 1.27
N TRP A 54 6.66 -7.87 0.32
CA TRP A 54 5.37 -7.22 0.15
C TRP A 54 4.91 -7.28 -1.30
N ASP A 55 3.74 -7.88 -1.53
CA ASP A 55 3.07 -7.81 -2.83
C ASP A 55 2.61 -6.38 -3.13
N GLY A 56 3.01 -5.89 -4.29
CA GLY A 56 2.66 -4.58 -4.82
C GLY A 56 1.29 -4.59 -5.47
N HIS A 57 0.48 -3.56 -5.20
CA HIS A 57 -0.83 -3.35 -5.83
C HIS A 57 -0.93 -1.93 -6.37
N ILE A 58 -1.36 -1.81 -7.64
CA ILE A 58 -1.51 -0.51 -8.30
C ILE A 58 -2.95 -0.04 -8.17
N LEU A 59 -3.12 1.17 -7.64
CA LEU A 59 -4.36 1.93 -7.72
C LEU A 59 -4.24 2.90 -8.90
N ILE A 60 -5.11 2.73 -9.88
CA ILE A 60 -5.15 3.47 -11.14
C ILE A 60 -5.65 4.88 -10.86
N THR A 61 -4.72 5.82 -10.92
CA THR A 61 -4.94 7.27 -10.75
C THR A 61 -4.58 8.05 -12.03
N ASP A 62 -4.27 7.34 -13.11
CA ASP A 62 -3.71 7.87 -14.36
C ASP A 62 -2.28 8.45 -14.19
N HIS A 63 -1.55 8.01 -13.17
CA HIS A 63 -0.18 8.43 -12.93
C HIS A 63 0.78 7.75 -13.94
N PRO A 64 1.72 8.48 -14.58
CA PRO A 64 2.57 7.92 -15.63
C PRO A 64 3.40 6.70 -15.21
N PHE A 65 3.80 6.65 -13.94
CA PHE A 65 4.59 5.55 -13.39
C PHE A 65 3.84 4.22 -13.34
N GLU A 66 2.49 4.23 -13.39
CA GLU A 66 1.68 3.01 -13.46
C GLU A 66 2.05 2.15 -14.67
N LYS A 67 2.24 2.78 -15.83
CA LYS A 67 2.67 2.10 -17.08
C LYS A 67 4.07 1.51 -16.95
N VAL A 68 4.96 2.21 -16.26
CA VAL A 68 6.33 1.76 -16.08
C VAL A 68 6.37 0.51 -15.20
N LEU A 69 5.58 0.47 -14.13
CA LEU A 69 5.45 -0.72 -13.26
C LEU A 69 4.82 -1.90 -14.00
N GLU A 70 3.85 -1.65 -14.88
CA GLU A 70 3.26 -2.67 -15.75
C GLU A 70 4.30 -3.24 -16.75
N GLU A 71 5.05 -2.38 -17.44
CA GLU A 71 6.11 -2.78 -18.39
C GLU A 71 7.23 -3.58 -17.71
N LEU A 72 7.58 -3.22 -16.47
CA LEU A 72 8.55 -3.95 -15.66
C LEU A 72 8.01 -5.28 -15.12
N ASN A 73 6.72 -5.58 -15.27
CA ASN A 73 6.07 -6.73 -14.63
C ASN A 73 6.36 -6.75 -13.11
N TRP A 74 6.11 -5.62 -12.46
CA TRP A 74 6.38 -5.42 -11.04
C TRP A 74 5.47 -6.26 -10.14
N PHE A 75 6.08 -6.96 -9.19
CA PHE A 75 5.42 -7.79 -8.18
C PHE A 75 5.32 -7.11 -6.82
N GLY A 76 6.25 -6.22 -6.47
CA GLY A 76 6.31 -5.67 -5.12
C GLY A 76 7.71 -5.26 -4.67
N ASN A 77 7.91 -5.27 -3.35
CA ASN A 77 9.15 -4.84 -2.71
C ASN A 77 9.64 -5.89 -1.73
N THR A 78 10.94 -5.92 -1.48
CA THR A 78 11.54 -6.68 -0.38
C THR A 78 12.37 -5.75 0.48
N PHE A 79 12.11 -5.73 1.78
CA PHE A 79 12.87 -4.99 2.77
C PHE A 79 13.73 -6.00 3.54
N ASP A 80 14.98 -6.18 3.12
CA ASP A 80 15.92 -7.10 3.77
C ASP A 80 16.38 -6.52 5.11
N THR A 81 16.72 -5.22 5.12
CA THR A 81 16.96 -4.40 6.32
C THR A 81 16.46 -2.96 6.08
N THR A 82 16.49 -2.11 7.11
CA THR A 82 16.18 -0.68 6.94
C THR A 82 17.17 0.02 5.98
N ASP A 83 18.41 -0.43 5.91
CA ASP A 83 19.43 0.12 5.02
C ASP A 83 19.51 -0.60 3.67
N ASP A 84 18.69 -1.64 3.47
CA ASP A 84 18.79 -2.53 2.33
C ASP A 84 17.41 -2.98 1.83
N VAL A 85 16.88 -2.25 0.87
CA VAL A 85 15.55 -2.46 0.27
C VAL A 85 15.70 -2.71 -1.22
N ALA A 86 15.08 -3.78 -1.71
CA ALA A 86 14.81 -4.02 -3.12
C ALA A 86 13.43 -3.40 -3.48
N PRO A 87 13.38 -2.19 -4.05
CA PRO A 87 12.12 -1.47 -4.31
C PRO A 87 11.34 -2.06 -5.49
N LEU A 88 11.96 -2.93 -6.28
CA LEU A 88 11.38 -3.44 -7.51
C LEU A 88 11.69 -4.93 -7.63
N ILE A 89 10.80 -5.75 -7.11
CA ILE A 89 10.75 -7.16 -7.45
C ILE A 89 9.96 -7.28 -8.76
N VAL A 90 10.57 -7.81 -9.80
CA VAL A 90 10.02 -7.87 -11.16
C VAL A 90 10.04 -9.30 -11.69
N GLY A 91 9.16 -9.60 -12.65
CA GLY A 91 9.16 -10.88 -13.34
C GLY A 91 10.08 -10.87 -14.55
N ARG A 92 11.16 -11.65 -14.51
CA ARG A 92 12.09 -11.82 -15.62
C ARG A 92 12.31 -13.31 -15.88
N ASN A 93 12.15 -13.74 -17.14
CA ASN A 93 12.33 -15.15 -17.53
C ASN A 93 11.48 -16.16 -16.73
N GLY A 94 10.31 -15.74 -16.22
CA GLY A 94 9.44 -16.59 -15.41
C GLY A 94 9.78 -16.64 -13.91
N GLU A 95 10.81 -15.90 -13.48
CA GLU A 95 11.23 -15.81 -12.07
C GLU A 95 11.02 -14.40 -11.51
N ARG A 96 10.79 -14.32 -10.19
CA ARG A 96 10.79 -13.04 -9.46
C ARG A 96 12.23 -12.69 -9.12
N THR A 97 12.70 -11.52 -9.53
CA THR A 97 14.07 -11.04 -9.26
C THR A 97 14.08 -9.56 -8.91
N CYS A 98 15.12 -9.12 -8.20
CA CYS A 98 15.35 -7.71 -7.95
C CYS A 98 15.75 -6.99 -9.25
N TYR A 99 15.14 -5.84 -9.52
CA TYR A 99 15.49 -4.97 -10.63
C TYR A 99 16.62 -4.02 -10.23
N GLU A 100 17.86 -4.48 -10.44
CA GLU A 100 19.07 -3.77 -9.99
C GLU A 100 19.43 -2.52 -10.83
N ASP A 101 18.85 -2.34 -12.02
CA ASP A 101 19.22 -1.24 -12.93
C ASP A 101 18.93 0.16 -12.32
N TRP A 102 18.02 0.23 -11.34
CA TRP A 102 17.72 1.47 -10.59
C TRP A 102 18.30 1.49 -9.17
N GLY A 103 19.08 0.46 -8.82
CA GLY A 103 19.72 0.32 -7.53
C GLY A 103 18.77 -0.05 -6.39
N ARG A 104 19.33 -0.01 -5.19
CA ARG A 104 18.67 -0.36 -3.93
C ARG A 104 18.29 0.90 -3.14
N ALA A 105 17.43 0.74 -2.15
CA ALA A 105 16.91 1.83 -1.34
C ALA A 105 17.15 1.59 0.16
N SER A 106 16.91 2.62 0.96
CA SER A 106 16.91 2.57 2.43
C SER A 106 15.70 3.32 2.97
N VAL A 107 15.25 2.96 4.17
CA VAL A 107 14.17 3.61 4.91
C VAL A 107 14.68 4.03 6.30
N SER A 108 14.50 5.30 6.63
CA SER A 108 14.99 5.93 7.87
C SER A 108 13.95 6.86 8.47
#